data_AF-A0A7R9XQT1-F1
#
_entry.id   AF-A0A7R9XQT1-F1
#
_cell.length_a   1.000
_cell.length_b   1.000
_cell.length_c   1.000
_cell.angle_alpha   90.00
_cell.angle_beta   90.00
_cell.angle_gamma   90.00
#
_symmetry.space_group_name_H-M   'P 1'
#
loop_
_entity.id
_entity.type
_entity.pdbx_description
1 polymer ?
#
loop_
_entity_poly.entity_id
_entity_poly.type
_entity_poly.pdbx_seq_one_letter_code
_entity_poly.pdbx_strand_id
1 'polypeptide(L)'
;TRVGSTVTVGAIKHDLGALDSGADIYLPEVFTFSLGDTVLNMWRAGVYTLALLILLFSGVWPYAKLVAMWISWSTPGLDLRARGQFLKNLDAFGKWSLLDSFVLMLFMVLFHFEVRTPEDVSGYGALTVSVHPQRGFFVFLLATVLSMILGHITTGYHHLHEHRYIFGEAGAPDEDEDNEESAEIMWMRMRYSETKKWILGVATTVLLIGTMVALVIGFKAIAIRFTMLGVAGAALGPDSSTHTMSLRSVAAEVRNASPDLHASLSRLIEWTMLIFAFAMPLVRITTMIILWTLPLTSKQRHAFLVCKEVVDAWSALDVMLFSFVAAISQIRQFLAFMLGGNCDALNRTLQQFVSGPLSHAHDLCFDVDSSLGDGCWLLAVCVVGSSACSRILDYAAAIVREEDENAYRVASSLGADDVDNNDSSHFETPL
;
A
#
# COMPACT_ATOMS: atom_id res chain seq x y z
N THR A 1 -25.66 7.99 -8.01
CA THR A 1 -24.79 7.33 -7.01
C THR A 1 -23.45 8.03 -7.04
N ARG A 2 -23.18 8.94 -6.08
CA ARG A 2 -21.96 9.76 -6.08
C ARG A 2 -20.77 8.92 -5.60
N VAL A 3 -19.69 8.89 -6.38
CA VAL A 3 -18.44 8.19 -6.04
C VAL A 3 -17.46 9.22 -5.52
N GLY A 4 -17.25 9.31 -4.21
CA GLY A 4 -16.75 10.55 -3.62
C GLY A 4 -16.39 10.58 -2.13
N SER A 5 -16.02 11.77 -1.63
CA SER A 5 -15.89 12.12 -0.20
C SER A 5 -16.56 13.48 0.05
N THR A 6 -17.07 13.72 1.25
CA THR A 6 -17.67 15.01 1.63
C THR A 6 -16.85 15.61 2.75
N VAL A 7 -16.49 16.89 2.69
CA VAL A 7 -15.94 17.60 3.86
C VAL A 7 -17.11 18.22 4.60
N THR A 8 -17.27 17.84 5.87
CA THR A 8 -18.32 18.37 6.75
C THR A 8 -17.69 19.13 7.89
N VAL A 9 -18.37 20.18 8.32
CA VAL A 9 -18.01 20.98 9.49
C VAL A 9 -19.13 20.77 10.50
N GLY A 10 -18.83 20.11 11.61
CA GLY A 10 -19.73 19.93 12.73
C GLY A 10 -19.47 20.98 13.81
N ALA A 11 -20.53 21.52 14.41
CA ALA A 11 -20.43 22.42 15.56
C ALA A 11 -21.16 21.80 16.75
N ILE A 12 -20.43 21.60 17.86
CA ILE A 12 -20.94 21.14 19.16
C ILE A 12 -21.34 22.37 19.97
N LYS A 13 -22.56 22.39 20.53
CA LYS A 13 -23.07 23.51 21.35
C LYS A 13 -22.66 23.36 22.82
N HIS A 14 -22.45 24.48 23.52
CA HIS A 14 -22.21 24.46 24.98
C HIS A 14 -23.54 24.29 25.73
N ASP A 15 -23.61 23.34 26.66
CA ASP A 15 -24.80 23.03 27.46
C ASP A 15 -25.20 24.23 28.33
N LEU A 16 -26.33 24.87 28.01
CA LEU A 16 -26.99 25.83 28.88
C LEU A 16 -28.12 25.10 29.60
N GLY A 17 -27.81 24.52 30.76
CA GLY A 17 -28.75 24.14 31.81
C GLY A 17 -30.05 23.43 31.40
N ALA A 18 -30.05 22.11 31.58
CA ALA A 18 -31.20 21.22 31.73
C ALA A 18 -32.18 21.08 30.54
N LEU A 19 -32.19 19.85 29.99
CA LEU A 19 -33.20 19.25 29.09
C LEU A 19 -33.17 19.74 27.63
N ASP A 20 -32.07 19.51 26.91
CA ASP A 20 -32.10 18.69 25.68
C ASP A 20 -30.67 18.34 25.25
N SER A 21 -30.47 17.06 24.91
CA SER A 21 -29.20 16.41 24.56
C SER A 21 -28.34 17.20 23.56
N GLY A 22 -27.02 17.23 23.80
CA GLY A 22 -25.98 17.78 22.92
C GLY A 22 -26.13 17.36 21.46
N ALA A 23 -26.92 18.12 20.72
CA ALA A 23 -27.16 17.91 19.30
C ALA A 23 -26.02 18.55 18.51
N ASP A 24 -25.23 17.72 17.85
CA ASP A 24 -24.26 18.17 16.85
C ASP A 24 -25.01 18.95 15.75
N ILE A 25 -24.70 20.24 15.60
CA ILE A 25 -25.23 21.05 14.52
C ILE A 25 -24.30 20.86 13.33
N TYR A 26 -24.70 20.00 12.40
CA TYR A 26 -24.01 19.88 11.12
C TYR A 26 -24.29 21.13 10.28
N LEU A 27 -23.24 21.90 9.99
CA LEU A 27 -23.33 22.94 8.95
C LEU A 27 -23.53 22.25 7.59
N PRO A 28 -24.24 22.88 6.63
CA PRO A 28 -24.46 22.29 5.32
C PRO A 28 -23.14 21.85 4.68
N GLU A 29 -23.15 20.68 4.04
CA GLU A 29 -21.98 20.06 3.41
C GLU A 29 -21.20 21.10 2.60
N VAL A 30 -20.00 21.45 3.07
CA VAL A 30 -19.22 22.54 2.48
C VAL A 30 -18.75 22.15 1.08
N PHE A 31 -18.51 20.84 0.84
CA PHE A 31 -18.11 20.30 -0.46
C PHE A 31 -18.43 18.81 -0.59
N THR A 32 -19.03 18.41 -1.72
CA THR A 32 -19.09 17.00 -2.16
C THR A 32 -18.11 16.77 -3.30
N PHE A 33 -17.12 15.92 -3.09
CA PHE A 33 -16.16 15.49 -4.09
C PHE A 33 -16.66 14.25 -4.79
N SER A 34 -16.76 14.23 -6.11
CA SER A 34 -16.64 12.97 -6.87
C SER A 34 -15.20 12.80 -7.37
N LEU A 35 -14.77 11.61 -7.77
CA LEU A 35 -13.41 11.44 -8.35
C LEU A 35 -13.15 12.45 -9.48
N GLY A 36 -14.11 12.62 -10.40
CA GLY A 36 -14.02 13.56 -11.50
C GLY A 36 -14.02 15.03 -11.05
N ASP A 37 -14.90 15.38 -10.12
CA ASP A 37 -14.95 16.75 -9.58
C ASP A 37 -13.69 17.08 -8.79
N THR A 38 -13.11 16.11 -8.08
CA THR A 38 -11.85 16.25 -7.33
C THR A 38 -10.71 16.58 -8.26
N VAL A 39 -10.53 15.80 -9.34
CA VAL A 39 -9.48 16.02 -10.32
C VAL A 39 -9.65 17.39 -10.99
N LEU A 40 -10.88 17.74 -11.41
CA LEU A 40 -11.15 19.01 -12.07
C LEU A 40 -10.92 20.21 -11.13
N ASN A 41 -11.36 20.10 -9.88
CA ASN A 41 -11.19 21.14 -8.86
C ASN A 41 -9.72 21.31 -8.47
N MET A 42 -8.99 20.22 -8.25
CA MET A 42 -7.53 20.25 -8.01
C MET A 42 -6.78 20.82 -9.22
N TRP A 43 -7.20 20.49 -10.44
CA TRP A 43 -6.63 21.06 -11.65
C TRP A 43 -6.83 22.59 -11.73
N ARG A 44 -8.06 23.06 -11.43
CA ARG A 44 -8.36 24.50 -11.37
C ARG A 44 -7.63 25.20 -10.22
N ALA A 45 -7.37 24.48 -9.13
CA ALA A 45 -6.61 24.94 -7.97
C ALA A 45 -5.10 25.09 -8.23
N GLY A 46 -4.60 24.67 -9.40
CA GLY A 46 -3.16 24.60 -9.67
C GLY A 46 -2.46 23.40 -9.00
N VAL A 47 -3.21 22.51 -8.37
CA VAL A 47 -2.75 21.30 -7.68
C VAL A 47 -2.62 20.16 -8.70
N TYR A 48 -1.78 20.38 -9.72
CA TYR A 48 -1.68 19.50 -10.89
C TYR A 48 -1.13 18.12 -10.56
N THR A 49 -0.16 18.04 -9.65
CA THR A 49 0.53 16.79 -9.33
C THR A 49 -0.42 15.77 -8.70
N LEU A 50 -1.19 16.14 -7.67
CA LEU A 50 -2.16 15.27 -7.02
C LEU A 50 -3.32 14.95 -7.95
N ALA A 51 -3.80 15.92 -8.73
CA ALA A 51 -4.83 15.70 -9.73
C ALA A 51 -4.42 14.62 -10.75
N LEU A 52 -3.18 14.68 -11.26
CA LEU A 52 -2.63 13.68 -12.17
C LEU A 52 -2.43 12.32 -11.50
N LEU A 53 -1.94 12.29 -10.26
CA LEU A 53 -1.76 11.04 -9.51
C LEU A 53 -3.10 10.34 -9.27
N ILE A 54 -4.13 11.06 -8.84
CA ILE A 54 -5.48 10.51 -8.62
C ILE A 54 -6.07 10.06 -9.95
N LEU A 55 -6.01 10.89 -11.00
CA LEU A 55 -6.51 10.52 -12.32
C LEU A 55 -5.84 9.26 -12.87
N LEU A 56 -4.51 9.16 -12.73
CA LEU A 56 -3.74 8.03 -13.24
C LEU A 56 -4.01 6.77 -12.41
N PHE A 57 -3.84 6.81 -11.09
CA PHE A 57 -3.84 5.61 -10.25
C PHE A 57 -5.24 5.17 -9.77
N SER A 58 -6.23 6.07 -9.74
CA SER A 58 -7.62 5.76 -9.35
C SER A 58 -8.58 5.78 -10.53
N GLY A 59 -8.32 6.65 -11.52
CA GLY A 59 -9.07 6.68 -12.77
C GLY A 59 -8.58 5.64 -13.77
N VAL A 60 -7.45 5.88 -14.43
CA VAL A 60 -7.02 5.11 -15.62
C VAL A 60 -6.53 3.70 -15.27
N TRP A 61 -5.67 3.59 -14.26
CA TRP A 61 -4.92 2.38 -13.95
C TRP A 61 -5.79 1.16 -13.60
N PRO A 62 -6.85 1.27 -12.75
CA PRO A 62 -7.68 0.12 -12.41
C PRO A 62 -8.38 -0.49 -13.64
N TYR A 63 -8.85 0.34 -14.58
CA TYR A 63 -9.44 -0.15 -15.83
C TYR A 63 -8.39 -0.70 -16.79
N ALA A 64 -7.25 -0.01 -16.93
CA ALA A 64 -6.14 -0.48 -17.76
C ALA A 64 -5.66 -1.86 -17.30
N LYS A 65 -5.57 -2.09 -15.98
CA LYS A 65 -5.23 -3.39 -15.39
C LYS A 65 -6.22 -4.48 -15.81
N LEU A 66 -7.52 -4.24 -15.64
CA LEU A 66 -8.55 -5.25 -15.97
C LEU A 66 -8.55 -5.58 -17.47
N VAL A 67 -8.39 -4.57 -18.33
CA VAL A 67 -8.28 -4.77 -19.78
C VAL A 67 -7.02 -5.55 -20.13
N ALA A 68 -5.87 -5.22 -19.52
CA ALA A 68 -4.62 -5.94 -19.72
C ALA A 68 -4.73 -7.42 -19.28
N MET A 69 -5.37 -7.69 -18.14
CA MET A 69 -5.64 -9.05 -17.69
C MET A 69 -6.53 -9.80 -18.69
N TRP A 70 -7.60 -9.16 -19.17
CA TRP A 70 -8.50 -9.75 -20.17
C TRP A 70 -7.77 -10.06 -21.49
N ILE A 71 -6.97 -9.14 -22.02
CA ILE A 71 -6.17 -9.36 -23.23
C ILE A 71 -5.21 -10.53 -23.03
N SER A 72 -4.49 -10.57 -21.91
CA SER A 72 -3.56 -11.66 -21.61
C SER A 72 -4.25 -13.02 -21.56
N TRP A 73 -5.52 -13.06 -21.16
CA TRP A 73 -6.34 -14.27 -21.11
C TRP A 73 -6.90 -14.67 -22.48
N SER A 74 -7.35 -13.70 -23.26
CA SER A 74 -8.11 -13.92 -24.48
C SER A 74 -7.29 -13.99 -25.77
N THR A 75 -6.01 -13.62 -25.77
CA THR A 75 -5.17 -13.64 -26.98
C THR A 75 -4.37 -14.94 -27.11
N PRO A 76 -4.75 -15.87 -28.03
CA PRO A 76 -3.92 -17.02 -28.39
C PRO A 76 -2.77 -16.55 -29.29
N GLY A 77 -1.52 -16.81 -28.90
CA GLY A 77 -0.33 -16.46 -29.69
C GLY A 77 0.68 -15.56 -28.98
N LEU A 78 0.40 -15.13 -27.75
CA LEU A 78 1.44 -14.57 -26.89
C LEU A 78 2.40 -15.69 -26.47
N ASP A 79 3.70 -15.44 -26.62
CA ASP A 79 4.73 -16.32 -26.08
C ASP A 79 4.48 -16.59 -24.59
N LEU A 80 4.61 -17.85 -24.18
CA LEU A 80 4.22 -18.34 -22.86
C LEU A 80 4.98 -17.57 -21.77
N ARG A 81 6.29 -17.38 -21.95
CA ARG A 81 7.15 -16.65 -21.02
C ARG A 81 6.85 -15.15 -21.00
N ALA A 82 6.64 -14.55 -22.18
CA ALA A 82 6.27 -13.13 -22.29
C ALA A 82 4.94 -12.84 -21.56
N ARG A 83 3.94 -13.71 -21.70
CA ARG A 83 2.66 -13.62 -21.00
C ARG A 83 2.85 -13.71 -19.48
N GLY A 84 3.65 -14.66 -18.99
CA GLY A 84 3.93 -14.81 -17.56
C GLY A 84 4.63 -13.60 -16.97
N GLN A 85 5.66 -13.09 -17.63
CA GLN A 85 6.36 -11.89 -17.17
C GLN A 85 5.44 -10.65 -17.18
N PHE A 86 4.58 -10.53 -18.19
CA PHE A 86 3.60 -9.46 -18.27
C PHE A 86 2.60 -9.51 -17.11
N LEU A 87 2.02 -10.68 -16.84
CA LEU A 87 1.10 -10.91 -15.72
C LEU A 87 1.76 -10.62 -14.37
N LYS A 88 2.98 -11.10 -14.16
CA LYS A 88 3.76 -10.86 -12.94
C LYS A 88 4.02 -9.37 -12.71
N ASN A 89 4.40 -8.63 -13.75
CA ASN A 89 4.58 -7.18 -13.67
C ASN A 89 3.26 -6.46 -13.39
N LEU A 90 2.19 -6.86 -14.09
CA LEU A 90 0.86 -6.27 -13.94
C LEU A 90 0.32 -6.43 -12.52
N ASP A 91 0.55 -7.57 -11.90
CA ASP A 91 0.17 -7.82 -10.52
C ASP A 91 1.00 -7.00 -9.52
N ALA A 92 2.33 -6.91 -9.75
CA ALA A 92 3.22 -6.09 -8.92
C ALA A 92 2.86 -4.59 -8.94
N PHE A 93 2.38 -4.07 -10.07
CA PHE A 93 1.87 -2.69 -10.16
C PHE A 93 0.44 -2.53 -9.61
N GLY A 94 -0.28 -3.62 -9.32
CA GLY A 94 -1.66 -3.60 -8.83
C GLY A 94 -1.84 -2.83 -7.52
N LYS A 95 -0.84 -2.87 -6.62
CA LYS A 95 -0.87 -2.14 -5.34
C LYS A 95 -0.90 -0.62 -5.50
N TRP A 96 -0.45 -0.06 -6.63
CA TRP A 96 -0.45 1.39 -6.86
C TRP A 96 -1.87 1.95 -7.00
N SER A 97 -2.88 1.11 -7.29
CA SER A 97 -4.29 1.50 -7.22
C SER A 97 -4.74 1.95 -5.82
N LEU A 98 -4.00 1.56 -4.76
CA LEU A 98 -4.29 1.98 -3.38
C LEU A 98 -3.83 3.42 -3.06
N LEU A 99 -3.07 4.07 -3.96
CA LEU A 99 -2.51 5.41 -3.72
C LEU A 99 -3.60 6.42 -3.33
N ASP A 100 -4.67 6.50 -4.10
CA ASP A 100 -5.80 7.41 -3.86
C ASP A 100 -6.51 7.09 -2.55
N SER A 101 -6.65 5.80 -2.23
CA SER A 101 -7.24 5.39 -0.96
C SER A 101 -6.40 5.83 0.23
N PHE A 102 -5.06 5.70 0.15
CA PHE A 102 -4.18 6.19 1.19
C PHE A 102 -4.15 7.73 1.28
N VAL A 103 -4.17 8.45 0.15
CA VAL A 103 -4.26 9.92 0.17
C VAL A 103 -5.57 10.37 0.83
N LEU A 104 -6.71 9.75 0.50
CA LEU A 104 -7.98 10.09 1.14
C LEU A 104 -7.95 9.82 2.65
N MET A 105 -7.43 8.65 3.07
CA MET A 105 -7.25 8.33 4.49
C MET A 105 -6.36 9.34 5.21
N LEU A 106 -5.30 9.82 4.56
CA LEU A 106 -4.44 10.87 5.10
C LEU A 106 -5.18 12.18 5.24
N PHE A 107 -5.97 12.58 4.25
CA PHE A 107 -6.79 13.79 4.35
C PHE A 107 -7.87 13.68 5.42
N MET A 108 -8.45 12.48 5.64
CA MET A 108 -9.35 12.27 6.77
C MET A 108 -8.66 12.61 8.09
N VAL A 109 -7.43 12.17 8.29
CA VAL A 109 -6.68 12.45 9.53
C VAL A 109 -6.17 13.88 9.59
N LEU A 110 -5.58 14.40 8.52
CA LEU A 110 -4.94 15.72 8.48
C LEU A 110 -5.96 16.87 8.61
N PHE A 111 -7.19 16.66 8.14
CA PHE A 111 -8.27 17.65 8.27
C PHE A 111 -9.21 17.35 9.45
N HIS A 112 -8.88 16.35 10.28
CA HIS A 112 -9.62 16.11 11.51
C HIS A 112 -9.02 16.94 12.66
N PHE A 113 -9.68 18.04 13.00
CA PHE A 113 -9.30 18.88 14.13
C PHE A 113 -10.53 19.45 14.82
N GLU A 114 -10.40 19.62 16.14
CA GLU A 114 -11.43 20.15 17.04
C GLU A 114 -10.92 21.48 17.61
N VAL A 115 -11.63 22.57 17.34
CA VAL A 115 -11.37 23.89 17.92
C VAL A 115 -12.37 24.10 19.05
N ARG A 116 -11.91 24.03 20.30
CA ARG A 116 -12.75 24.29 21.48
C ARG A 116 -12.90 25.78 21.73
N THR A 117 -14.08 26.20 22.13
CA THR A 117 -14.35 27.60 22.47
C THR A 117 -13.93 27.87 23.92
N PRO A 118 -13.47 29.10 24.23
CA PRO A 118 -13.24 29.50 25.62
C PRO A 118 -14.54 29.44 26.43
N GLU A 119 -14.47 29.00 27.69
CA GLU A 119 -15.65 28.87 28.59
C GLU A 119 -16.46 30.19 28.75
N ASP A 120 -15.85 31.33 28.45
CA ASP A 120 -16.41 32.67 28.58
C ASP A 120 -17.29 33.10 27.37
N VAL A 121 -17.31 32.32 26.27
CA VAL A 121 -18.11 32.61 25.07
C VAL A 121 -19.36 31.74 25.04
N SER A 122 -20.51 32.31 25.40
CA SER A 122 -21.80 31.61 25.34
C SER A 122 -22.24 31.34 23.89
N GLY A 123 -22.39 30.07 23.50
CA GLY A 123 -23.08 29.72 22.24
C GLY A 123 -22.63 28.42 21.58
N TYR A 124 -21.33 28.17 21.47
CA TYR A 124 -20.74 26.97 20.87
C TYR A 124 -19.69 26.41 21.82
N GLY A 125 -19.53 25.08 21.91
CA GLY A 125 -18.57 24.38 22.77
C GLY A 125 -17.33 23.85 22.04
N ALA A 126 -17.51 23.35 20.80
CA ALA A 126 -16.39 22.96 19.94
C ALA A 126 -16.79 22.99 18.46
N LEU A 127 -15.85 23.31 17.57
CA LEU A 127 -15.98 23.22 16.12
C LEU A 127 -15.09 22.08 15.63
N THR A 128 -15.69 21.04 15.06
CA THR A 128 -14.98 19.88 14.53
C THR A 128 -15.03 19.88 13.01
N VAL A 129 -13.86 19.90 12.37
CA VAL A 129 -13.75 19.69 10.93
C VAL A 129 -13.40 18.22 10.70
N SER A 130 -14.08 17.57 9.74
CA SER A 130 -13.82 16.16 9.43
C SER A 130 -14.15 15.83 7.97
N VAL A 131 -13.46 14.84 7.41
CA VAL A 131 -13.70 14.35 6.05
C VAL A 131 -14.47 13.04 6.13
N HIS A 132 -15.62 13.01 5.49
CA HIS A 132 -16.53 11.87 5.45
C HIS A 132 -16.37 11.12 4.12
N PRO A 133 -15.90 9.85 4.14
CA PRO A 133 -15.83 9.05 2.92
C PRO A 133 -17.25 8.67 2.45
N GLN A 134 -17.60 8.92 1.19
CA GLN A 134 -18.89 8.47 0.65
C GLN A 134 -18.82 7.00 0.24
N ARG A 135 -19.99 6.40 -0.01
CA ARG A 135 -20.14 4.99 -0.40
C ARG A 135 -19.24 4.56 -1.56
N GLY A 136 -19.01 5.44 -2.55
CA GLY A 136 -18.18 5.07 -3.69
C GLY A 136 -16.70 4.87 -3.37
N PHE A 137 -16.17 5.48 -2.32
CA PHE A 137 -14.81 5.18 -1.84
C PHE A 137 -14.71 3.71 -1.40
N PHE A 138 -15.68 3.21 -0.64
CA PHE A 138 -15.68 1.81 -0.20
C PHE A 138 -15.86 0.83 -1.35
N VAL A 139 -16.70 1.17 -2.34
CA VAL A 139 -16.86 0.37 -3.57
C VAL A 139 -15.55 0.33 -4.35
N PHE A 140 -14.87 1.48 -4.49
CA PHE A 140 -13.57 1.56 -5.14
C PHE A 140 -12.49 0.74 -4.42
N LEU A 141 -12.42 0.84 -3.10
CA LEU A 141 -11.48 0.09 -2.27
C LEU A 141 -11.70 -1.42 -2.42
N LEU A 142 -12.97 -1.86 -2.34
CA LEU A 142 -13.34 -3.26 -2.53
C LEU A 142 -13.01 -3.75 -3.94
N ALA A 143 -13.33 -2.97 -4.97
CA ALA A 143 -13.00 -3.29 -6.36
C ALA A 143 -11.49 -3.41 -6.57
N THR A 144 -10.69 -2.55 -5.92
CA THR A 144 -9.23 -2.61 -5.96
C THR A 144 -8.72 -3.92 -5.35
N VAL A 145 -9.18 -4.29 -4.16
CA VAL A 145 -8.80 -5.57 -3.51
C VAL A 145 -9.23 -6.77 -4.36
N LEU A 146 -10.46 -6.77 -4.89
CA LEU A 146 -10.93 -7.82 -5.80
C LEU A 146 -10.06 -7.92 -7.06
N SER A 147 -9.63 -6.79 -7.62
CA SER A 147 -8.73 -6.78 -8.79
C SER A 147 -7.35 -7.36 -8.48
N MET A 148 -6.85 -7.23 -7.24
CA MET A 148 -5.61 -7.86 -6.81
C MET A 148 -5.79 -9.37 -6.69
N ILE A 149 -6.89 -9.83 -6.06
CA ILE A 149 -7.21 -11.27 -5.97
C ILE A 149 -7.33 -11.91 -7.36
N LEU A 150 -8.02 -11.25 -8.29
CA LEU A 150 -8.12 -11.72 -9.68
C LEU A 150 -6.74 -11.84 -10.33
N GLY A 151 -5.80 -10.92 -10.05
CA GLY A 151 -4.43 -10.95 -10.56
C GLY A 151 -3.68 -12.22 -10.15
N HIS A 152 -3.82 -12.61 -8.88
CA HIS A 152 -3.27 -13.87 -8.36
C HIS A 152 -3.88 -15.09 -9.04
N ILE A 153 -5.20 -15.09 -9.20
CA ILE A 153 -5.92 -16.19 -9.86
C ILE A 153 -5.42 -16.35 -11.31
N THR A 154 -5.34 -15.26 -12.08
CA THR A 154 -4.88 -15.34 -13.49
C THR A 154 -3.43 -15.80 -13.61
N THR A 155 -2.57 -15.34 -12.69
CA THR A 155 -1.14 -15.72 -12.70
C THR A 155 -0.99 -17.19 -12.28
N GLY A 156 -1.74 -17.65 -11.29
CA GLY A 156 -1.74 -19.05 -10.86
C GLY A 156 -2.22 -20.01 -11.95
N TYR A 157 -3.30 -19.68 -12.66
CA TYR A 157 -3.74 -20.46 -13.83
C TYR A 157 -2.70 -20.49 -14.95
N HIS A 158 -2.01 -19.36 -15.17
CA HIS A 158 -0.94 -19.30 -16.16
C HIS A 158 0.25 -20.19 -15.77
N HIS A 159 0.71 -20.16 -14.52
CA HIS A 159 1.77 -21.05 -14.03
C HIS A 159 1.38 -22.53 -14.13
N LEU A 160 0.12 -22.88 -13.81
CA LEU A 160 -0.36 -24.25 -13.96
C LEU A 160 -0.36 -24.71 -15.43
N HIS A 161 -0.75 -23.83 -16.35
CA HIS A 161 -0.70 -24.10 -17.78
C HIS A 161 0.74 -24.24 -18.28
N GLU A 162 1.65 -23.37 -17.82
CA GLU A 162 3.07 -23.44 -18.15
C GLU A 162 3.69 -24.76 -17.69
N HIS A 163 3.42 -25.17 -16.45
CA HIS A 163 3.86 -26.46 -15.92
C HIS A 163 3.35 -27.63 -16.77
N ARG A 164 2.05 -27.67 -17.10
CA ARG A 164 1.49 -28.74 -17.94
C ARG A 164 2.03 -28.74 -19.36
N TYR A 165 2.31 -27.58 -19.93
CA TYR A 165 2.85 -27.47 -21.27
C TYR A 165 4.28 -28.02 -21.33
N ILE A 166 5.14 -27.62 -20.39
CA ILE A 166 6.54 -28.05 -20.32
C ILE A 166 6.66 -29.54 -19.98
N PHE A 167 5.98 -30.01 -18.93
CA PHE A 167 6.10 -31.41 -18.48
C PHE A 167 5.19 -32.37 -19.26
N GLY A 168 4.14 -31.88 -19.90
CA GLY A 168 3.30 -32.68 -20.80
C GLY A 168 4.00 -33.04 -22.11
N GLU A 169 4.89 -32.18 -22.62
CA GLU A 169 5.76 -32.48 -23.77
C GLU A 169 6.99 -33.33 -23.37
N ALA A 170 7.48 -33.20 -22.13
CA ALA A 170 8.70 -33.89 -21.67
C ALA A 170 8.49 -35.31 -21.10
N GLY A 171 7.23 -35.77 -20.98
CA GLY A 171 6.90 -36.95 -20.18
C GLY A 171 6.91 -36.61 -18.69
N ALA A 172 5.91 -37.07 -17.94
CA ALA A 172 5.86 -36.84 -16.51
C ALA A 172 7.07 -37.55 -15.85
N PRO A 173 7.93 -36.84 -15.10
CA PRO A 173 8.91 -37.52 -14.27
C PRO A 173 8.16 -38.36 -13.24
N ASP A 174 8.57 -39.62 -13.06
CA ASP A 174 7.99 -40.51 -12.05
C ASP A 174 8.06 -39.83 -10.67
N GLU A 175 6.90 -39.58 -10.07
CA GLU A 175 6.77 -38.90 -8.77
C GLU A 175 7.31 -39.71 -7.57
N ASP A 176 7.84 -40.92 -7.82
CA ASP A 176 8.13 -41.94 -6.81
C ASP A 176 9.61 -42.09 -6.44
N GLU A 177 10.55 -41.35 -7.03
CA GLU A 177 11.90 -41.23 -6.46
C GLU A 177 11.94 -40.08 -5.46
N ASP A 178 11.38 -40.34 -4.27
CA ASP A 178 11.68 -39.60 -3.04
C ASP A 178 13.17 -39.83 -2.66
N ASN A 179 14.09 -39.34 -3.50
CA ASN A 179 15.44 -39.10 -3.05
C ASN A 179 15.34 -38.07 -1.93
N GLU A 180 15.92 -38.41 -0.78
CA GLU A 180 16.02 -37.60 0.43
C GLU A 180 16.78 -36.31 0.08
N GLU A 181 16.10 -35.36 -0.57
CA GLU A 181 16.71 -34.15 -1.10
C GLU A 181 17.16 -33.33 0.09
N SER A 182 18.48 -33.26 0.25
CA SER A 182 19.09 -32.65 1.42
C SER A 182 18.64 -31.20 1.52
N ALA A 183 17.98 -30.87 2.63
CA ALA A 183 17.53 -29.52 2.89
C ALA A 183 18.76 -28.63 3.09
N GLU A 184 19.05 -27.80 2.09
CA GLU A 184 20.19 -26.90 2.11
C GLU A 184 19.77 -25.42 2.07
N ILE A 185 20.57 -24.59 2.72
CA ILE A 185 20.39 -23.14 2.76
C ILE A 185 20.62 -22.56 1.36
N MET A 186 19.75 -21.66 0.91
CA MET A 186 19.74 -21.19 -0.48
C MET A 186 21.07 -20.58 -0.93
N TRP A 187 21.73 -19.78 -0.09
CA TRP A 187 22.98 -19.13 -0.50
C TRP A 187 24.19 -20.07 -0.53
N MET A 188 24.12 -21.24 0.12
CA MET A 188 25.18 -22.26 0.07
C MET A 188 25.21 -23.01 -1.27
N ARG A 189 24.03 -23.15 -1.90
CA ARG A 189 23.85 -23.78 -3.22
C ARG A 189 24.39 -22.93 -4.38
N MET A 190 24.57 -21.61 -4.21
CA MET A 190 25.06 -20.76 -5.31
C MET A 190 26.50 -21.11 -5.73
N ARG A 191 26.77 -21.18 -7.04
CA ARG A 191 28.10 -21.49 -7.62
C ARG A 191 29.11 -20.32 -7.55
N TYR A 192 29.36 -19.82 -6.35
CA TYR A 192 30.41 -18.84 -6.05
C TYR A 192 31.57 -19.46 -5.26
N SER A 193 32.70 -18.75 -5.19
CA SER A 193 33.77 -19.09 -4.23
C SER A 193 33.23 -19.03 -2.80
N GLU A 194 33.66 -19.94 -1.92
CA GLU A 194 33.21 -20.04 -0.53
C GLU A 194 33.22 -18.70 0.22
N THR A 195 34.26 -17.89 0.05
CA THR A 195 34.34 -16.54 0.64
C THR A 195 33.21 -15.62 0.15
N LYS A 196 32.89 -15.66 -1.14
CA LYS A 196 31.82 -14.84 -1.74
C LYS A 196 30.43 -15.30 -1.27
N LYS A 197 30.20 -16.61 -1.15
CA LYS A 197 28.96 -17.17 -0.60
C LYS A 197 28.71 -16.67 0.82
N TRP A 198 29.73 -16.78 1.68
CA TRP A 198 29.65 -16.33 3.07
C TRP A 198 29.43 -14.82 3.19
N ILE A 199 30.16 -14.00 2.45
CA ILE A 199 29.98 -12.54 2.46
C ILE A 199 28.55 -12.18 2.03
N LEU A 200 28.06 -12.74 0.93
CA LEU A 200 26.71 -12.48 0.44
C LEU A 200 25.63 -12.98 1.41
N GLY A 201 25.81 -14.17 1.96
CA GLY A 201 24.96 -14.79 2.98
C GLY A 201 24.80 -13.91 4.21
N VAL A 202 25.91 -13.50 4.83
CA VAL A 202 25.93 -12.65 6.02
C VAL A 202 25.42 -11.25 5.72
N ALA A 203 25.88 -10.61 4.65
CA ALA A 203 25.46 -9.25 4.29
C ALA A 203 23.95 -9.16 4.06
N THR A 204 23.37 -10.11 3.33
CA THR A 204 21.92 -10.14 3.07
C THR A 204 21.13 -10.42 4.34
N THR A 205 21.64 -11.30 5.23
CA THR A 205 21.00 -11.57 6.52
C THR A 205 20.99 -10.33 7.42
N VAL A 206 22.12 -9.63 7.53
CA VAL A 206 22.22 -8.37 8.29
C VAL A 206 21.28 -7.31 7.71
N LEU A 207 21.20 -7.21 6.38
CA LEU A 207 20.29 -6.28 5.72
C LEU A 207 18.82 -6.63 6.00
N LEU A 208 18.42 -7.90 5.95
CA LEU A 208 17.07 -8.37 6.26
C LEU A 208 16.67 -8.10 7.73
N ILE A 209 17.58 -8.33 8.67
CA ILE A 209 17.34 -8.02 10.08
C ILE A 209 17.23 -6.49 10.26
N GLY A 210 18.11 -5.74 9.61
CA GLY A 210 18.08 -4.27 9.62
C GLY A 210 16.77 -3.70 9.06
N THR A 211 16.25 -4.25 7.96
CA THR A 211 14.96 -3.81 7.39
C THR A 211 13.78 -4.18 8.27
N MET A 212 13.78 -5.36 8.90
CA MET A 212 12.77 -5.76 9.86
C MET A 212 12.73 -4.80 11.06
N VAL A 213 13.89 -4.46 11.62
CA VAL A 213 14.01 -3.51 12.73
C VAL A 213 13.56 -2.11 12.28
N ALA A 214 13.99 -1.66 11.10
CA ALA A 214 13.58 -0.36 10.55
C ALA A 214 12.06 -0.28 10.32
N LEU A 215 11.40 -1.36 9.90
CA LEU A 215 9.94 -1.41 9.77
C LEU A 215 9.25 -1.21 11.13
N VAL A 216 9.65 -1.98 12.15
CA VAL A 216 9.00 -1.96 13.46
C VAL A 216 9.24 -0.64 14.20
N ILE A 217 10.46 -0.10 14.13
CA ILE A 217 10.79 1.20 14.70
C ILE A 217 10.12 2.32 13.90
N GLY A 218 10.23 2.30 12.58
CA GLY A 218 9.63 3.29 11.68
C GLY A 218 8.11 3.38 11.81
N PHE A 219 7.43 2.24 12.03
CA PHE A 219 5.99 2.20 12.27
C PHE A 219 5.55 2.98 13.52
N LYS A 220 6.42 3.04 14.55
CA LYS A 220 6.18 3.76 15.82
C LYS A 220 6.78 5.16 15.85
N ALA A 221 7.81 5.40 15.04
CA ALA A 221 8.49 6.69 14.97
C ALA A 221 7.61 7.76 14.31
N ILE A 222 7.88 9.02 14.63
CA ILE A 222 7.15 10.17 14.08
C ILE A 222 7.39 10.24 12.57
N ALA A 223 6.34 10.04 11.79
CA ALA A 223 6.36 10.02 10.34
C ALA A 223 6.00 11.40 9.75
N ILE A 224 4.99 12.06 10.30
CA ILE A 224 4.49 13.35 9.82
C ILE A 224 4.41 14.32 10.99
N ARG A 225 4.81 15.56 10.75
CA ARG A 225 4.58 16.69 11.65
C ARG A 225 3.76 17.71 10.88
N PHE A 226 2.65 18.14 11.45
CA PHE A 226 1.88 19.24 10.89
C PHE A 226 1.61 20.28 11.97
N THR A 227 1.70 21.54 11.56
CA THR A 227 1.53 22.71 12.42
C THR A 227 0.44 23.56 11.82
N MET A 228 -0.61 23.77 12.60
CA MET A 228 -1.73 24.62 12.23
C MET A 228 -1.33 26.07 12.43
N LEU A 229 -1.42 26.86 11.36
CA LEU A 229 -1.11 28.28 11.30
C LEU A 229 -2.39 29.08 11.00
N GLY A 230 -2.28 30.41 11.02
CA GLY A 230 -3.42 31.31 10.81
C GLY A 230 -4.37 31.37 12.01
N VAL A 231 -5.63 31.74 11.77
CA VAL A 231 -6.63 31.94 12.82
C VAL A 231 -6.94 30.64 13.56
N ALA A 232 -6.99 29.51 12.85
CA ALA A 232 -7.18 28.19 13.46
C ALA A 232 -5.99 27.79 14.36
N GLY A 233 -4.75 28.05 13.93
CA GLY A 233 -3.56 27.84 14.78
C GLY A 233 -3.57 28.71 16.04
N ALA A 234 -3.98 29.97 15.90
CA ALA A 234 -4.11 30.89 17.03
C ALA A 234 -5.23 30.46 18.01
N ALA A 235 -6.33 29.93 17.50
CA ALA A 235 -7.44 29.43 18.32
C ALA A 235 -7.09 28.15 19.08
N LEU A 236 -6.25 27.28 18.50
CA LEU A 236 -5.76 26.08 19.17
C LEU A 236 -4.81 26.43 20.33
N GLY A 237 -3.92 27.41 20.11
CA GLY A 237 -2.88 27.80 21.06
C GLY A 237 -1.50 27.20 20.71
N PRO A 238 -0.41 27.72 21.31
CA PRO A 238 0.96 27.36 20.91
C PRO A 238 1.30 25.89 21.11
N ASP A 239 0.84 25.26 22.20
CA ASP A 239 1.20 23.88 22.56
C ASP A 239 0.38 22.81 21.81
N SER A 240 -0.81 23.15 21.33
CA SER A 240 -1.75 22.24 20.63
C SER A 240 -1.75 22.44 19.12
N SER A 241 -1.13 23.51 18.61
CA SER A 241 -1.04 23.79 17.17
C SER A 241 -0.19 22.77 16.39
N THR A 242 0.79 22.15 17.05
CA THR A 242 1.72 21.20 16.42
C THR A 242 1.37 19.77 16.77
N HIS A 243 0.99 19.00 15.77
CA HIS A 243 0.67 17.59 15.92
C HIS A 243 1.71 16.73 15.21
N THR A 244 2.20 15.72 15.94
CA THR A 244 3.17 14.75 15.41
C THR A 244 2.52 13.38 15.36
N MET A 245 2.58 12.73 14.20
CA MET A 245 1.93 11.44 13.97
C MET A 245 2.94 10.41 13.44
N SER A 246 2.85 9.19 13.96
CA SER A 246 3.50 7.99 13.44
C SER A 246 2.54 7.26 12.48
N LEU A 247 3.05 6.33 11.66
CA LEU A 247 2.17 5.51 10.82
C LEU A 247 1.14 4.72 11.66
N ARG A 248 1.54 4.26 12.86
CA ARG A 248 0.63 3.65 13.83
C ARG A 248 -0.47 4.61 14.29
N SER A 249 -0.13 5.86 14.63
CA SER A 249 -1.15 6.81 15.09
C SER A 249 -2.07 7.23 13.95
N VAL A 250 -1.56 7.44 12.73
CA VAL A 250 -2.42 7.74 11.57
C VAL A 250 -3.46 6.64 11.35
N ALA A 251 -3.05 5.37 11.42
CA ALA A 251 -3.98 4.25 11.30
C ALA A 251 -5.02 4.17 12.44
N ALA A 252 -4.68 4.63 13.64
CA ALA A 252 -5.64 4.70 14.74
C ALA A 252 -6.58 5.90 14.61
N GLU A 253 -6.07 7.06 14.19
CA GLU A 253 -6.85 8.29 14.01
C GLU A 253 -7.80 8.20 12.83
N VAL A 254 -7.44 7.51 11.74
CA VAL A 254 -8.33 7.36 10.57
C VAL A 254 -9.64 6.67 10.94
N ARG A 255 -9.64 5.82 11.96
CA ARG A 255 -10.85 5.19 12.49
C ARG A 255 -11.79 6.20 13.14
N ASN A 256 -11.26 7.19 13.83
CA ASN A 256 -12.02 8.16 14.60
C ASN A 256 -12.26 9.47 13.83
N ALA A 257 -11.59 9.67 12.70
CA ALA A 257 -11.66 10.88 11.89
C ALA A 257 -13.07 11.21 11.34
N SER A 258 -13.99 10.24 11.34
CA SER A 258 -15.38 10.42 10.92
C SER A 258 -16.33 9.76 11.93
N PRO A 259 -16.84 10.53 12.92
CA PRO A 259 -17.66 10.01 14.02
C PRO A 259 -18.97 9.37 13.57
N ASP A 260 -19.56 9.90 12.48
CA ASP A 260 -20.86 9.46 11.95
C ASP A 260 -20.77 8.19 11.11
N LEU A 261 -19.55 7.76 10.77
CA LEU A 261 -19.33 6.59 9.95
C LEU A 261 -19.62 5.31 10.76
N HIS A 262 -20.38 4.39 10.17
CA HIS A 262 -20.64 3.09 10.79
C HIS A 262 -19.34 2.41 11.25
N ALA A 263 -19.36 1.85 12.47
CA ALA A 263 -18.20 1.25 13.12
C ALA A 263 -17.52 0.11 12.34
N SER A 264 -18.22 -0.55 11.41
CA SER A 264 -17.64 -1.55 10.52
C SER A 264 -16.84 -0.93 9.39
N LEU A 265 -17.29 0.20 8.84
CA LEU A 265 -16.64 0.92 7.76
C LEU A 265 -15.40 1.66 8.25
N SER A 266 -15.45 2.28 9.43
CA SER A 266 -14.26 2.91 10.02
C SER A 266 -13.17 1.88 10.34
N ARG A 267 -13.55 0.72 10.89
CA ARG A 267 -12.64 -0.43 11.08
C ARG A 267 -12.09 -0.95 9.76
N LEU A 268 -12.89 -1.03 8.69
CA LEU A 268 -12.42 -1.46 7.38
C LEU A 268 -11.28 -0.56 6.88
N ILE A 269 -11.38 0.75 7.06
CA ILE A 269 -10.33 1.70 6.65
C ILE A 269 -9.05 1.49 7.47
N GLU A 270 -9.16 1.44 8.80
CA GLU A 270 -8.05 1.15 9.71
C GLU A 270 -7.34 -0.15 9.32
N TRP A 271 -8.09 -1.26 9.20
CA TRP A 271 -7.53 -2.56 8.85
C TRP A 271 -6.91 -2.57 7.47
N THR A 272 -7.50 -1.91 6.49
CA THR A 272 -6.92 -1.82 5.15
C THR A 272 -5.56 -1.11 5.19
N MET A 273 -5.47 0.00 5.90
CA MET A 273 -4.21 0.71 6.09
C MET A 273 -3.17 -0.18 6.77
N LEU A 274 -3.53 -0.84 7.87
CA LEU A 274 -2.62 -1.70 8.64
C LEU A 274 -2.17 -2.94 7.87
N ILE A 275 -3.09 -3.59 7.13
CA ILE A 275 -2.78 -4.80 6.37
C ILE A 275 -1.77 -4.48 5.27
N PHE A 276 -2.07 -3.49 4.42
CA PHE A 276 -1.25 -3.21 3.24
C PHE A 276 0.04 -2.44 3.57
N ALA A 277 0.04 -1.54 4.56
CA ALA A 277 1.19 -0.72 4.89
C ALA A 277 2.08 -1.28 6.02
N PHE A 278 1.62 -2.26 6.81
CA PHE A 278 2.41 -2.84 7.90
C PHE A 278 2.43 -4.38 7.89
N ALA A 279 1.28 -5.04 7.92
CA ALA A 279 1.23 -6.50 8.07
C ALA A 279 1.83 -7.23 6.86
N MET A 280 1.47 -6.85 5.63
CA MET A 280 2.02 -7.44 4.41
C MET A 280 3.53 -7.20 4.26
N PRO A 281 4.07 -5.99 4.45
CA PRO A 281 5.53 -5.77 4.52
C PRO A 281 6.24 -6.60 5.60
N LEU A 282 5.61 -6.80 6.76
CA LEU A 282 6.17 -7.62 7.84
C LEU A 282 6.24 -9.10 7.44
N VAL A 283 5.15 -9.63 6.89
CA VAL A 283 5.09 -11.01 6.37
C VAL A 283 6.10 -11.17 5.24
N ARG A 284 6.22 -10.18 4.35
CA ARG A 284 7.19 -10.17 3.24
C ARG A 284 8.60 -10.39 3.75
N ILE A 285 9.06 -9.55 4.68
CA ILE A 285 10.41 -9.62 5.24
C ILE A 285 10.60 -10.94 5.98
N THR A 286 9.60 -11.41 6.71
CA THR A 286 9.64 -12.69 7.43
C THR A 286 9.79 -13.88 6.48
N THR A 287 9.01 -13.93 5.41
CA THR A 287 9.10 -14.96 4.36
C THR A 287 10.48 -14.95 3.71
N MET A 288 11.06 -13.78 3.45
CA MET A 288 12.40 -13.66 2.89
C MET A 288 13.50 -14.11 3.87
N ILE A 289 13.35 -13.85 5.18
CA ILE A 289 14.26 -14.37 6.21
C ILE A 289 14.20 -15.90 6.23
N ILE A 290 13.00 -16.49 6.19
CA ILE A 290 12.81 -17.95 6.17
C ILE A 290 13.49 -18.56 4.94
N LEU A 291 13.22 -18.04 3.74
CA LEU A 291 13.81 -18.50 2.48
C LEU A 291 15.34 -18.37 2.46
N TRP A 292 15.90 -17.35 3.12
CA TRP A 292 17.33 -17.10 3.11
C TRP A 292 18.12 -17.88 4.16
N THR A 293 17.52 -18.14 5.33
CA THR A 293 18.24 -18.66 6.51
C THR A 293 17.95 -20.11 6.84
N LEU A 294 16.77 -20.64 6.52
CA LEU A 294 16.43 -22.02 6.85
C LEU A 294 16.83 -22.98 5.73
N PRO A 295 17.31 -24.19 6.07
CA PRO A 295 17.42 -25.28 5.12
C PRO A 295 16.01 -25.76 4.73
N LEU A 296 15.62 -25.56 3.47
CA LEU A 296 14.30 -25.92 2.95
C LEU A 296 14.43 -26.97 1.84
N THR A 297 13.53 -27.95 1.85
CA THR A 297 13.37 -28.91 0.74
C THR A 297 12.88 -28.20 -0.53
N SER A 298 13.01 -28.81 -1.72
CA SER A 298 12.55 -28.17 -2.96
C SER A 298 11.05 -27.84 -2.94
N LYS A 299 10.21 -28.78 -2.46
CA LYS A 299 8.75 -28.57 -2.31
C LYS A 299 8.44 -27.37 -1.39
N GLN A 300 9.12 -27.27 -0.24
CA GLN A 300 8.94 -26.15 0.69
C GLN A 300 9.43 -24.82 0.10
N ARG A 301 10.61 -24.82 -0.53
CA ARG A 301 11.19 -23.63 -1.16
C ARG A 301 10.29 -23.08 -2.25
N HIS A 302 9.77 -23.94 -3.11
CA HIS A 302 8.82 -23.54 -4.14
C HIS A 302 7.55 -22.91 -3.53
N ALA A 303 6.97 -23.54 -2.51
CA ALA A 303 5.80 -22.99 -1.81
C ALA A 303 6.07 -21.61 -1.18
N PHE A 304 7.21 -21.43 -0.51
CA PHE A 304 7.59 -20.15 0.07
C PHE A 304 7.92 -19.08 -0.99
N LEU A 305 8.50 -19.46 -2.14
CA LEU A 305 8.72 -18.54 -3.26
C LEU A 305 7.38 -18.04 -3.84
N VAL A 306 6.40 -18.93 -4.03
CA VAL A 306 5.04 -18.55 -4.45
C VAL A 306 4.38 -17.65 -3.40
N CYS A 307 4.50 -17.99 -2.11
CA CYS A 307 4.00 -17.15 -1.02
C CYS A 307 4.64 -15.75 -1.05
N LYS A 308 5.96 -15.68 -1.25
CA LYS A 308 6.70 -14.43 -1.38
C LYS A 308 6.20 -13.58 -2.55
N GLU A 309 5.90 -14.18 -3.70
CA GLU A 309 5.33 -13.45 -4.85
C GLU A 309 3.97 -12.82 -4.53
N VAL A 310 3.08 -13.56 -3.87
CA VAL A 310 1.77 -13.05 -3.46
C VAL A 310 1.93 -11.90 -2.47
N VAL A 311 2.77 -12.07 -1.44
CA VAL A 311 2.96 -11.07 -0.39
C VAL A 311 3.69 -9.82 -0.93
N ASP A 312 4.63 -9.97 -1.87
CA ASP A 312 5.30 -8.85 -2.57
C ASP A 312 4.28 -7.96 -3.31
N ALA A 313 3.27 -8.56 -3.96
CA ALA A 313 2.21 -7.84 -4.67
C ALA A 313 1.26 -7.07 -3.73
N TRP A 314 1.09 -7.53 -2.48
CA TRP A 314 0.22 -6.88 -1.48
C TRP A 314 0.97 -5.93 -0.54
N SER A 315 2.30 -6.00 -0.47
CA SER A 315 3.11 -5.09 0.33
C SER A 315 3.14 -3.69 -0.27
N ALA A 316 2.31 -2.77 0.23
CA ALA A 316 2.10 -1.42 -0.31
C ALA A 316 2.68 -0.29 0.56
N LEU A 317 3.70 -0.58 1.38
CA LEU A 317 4.39 0.44 2.19
C LEU A 317 5.04 1.54 1.32
N ASP A 318 5.55 1.18 0.15
CA ASP A 318 6.08 2.14 -0.83
C ASP A 318 5.00 3.09 -1.34
N VAL A 319 3.82 2.56 -1.65
CA VAL A 319 2.64 3.36 -2.05
C VAL A 319 2.21 4.28 -0.91
N MET A 320 2.20 3.79 0.34
CA MET A 320 1.88 4.60 1.52
C MET A 320 2.86 5.77 1.71
N LEU A 321 4.17 5.53 1.60
CA LEU A 321 5.18 6.59 1.71
C LEU A 321 5.05 7.61 0.58
N PHE A 322 4.75 7.15 -0.63
CA PHE A 322 4.48 8.04 -1.75
C PHE A 322 3.24 8.89 -1.49
N SER A 323 2.18 8.31 -0.92
CA SER A 323 0.98 9.05 -0.49
C SER A 323 1.28 10.08 0.61
N PHE A 324 2.18 9.80 1.55
CA PHE A 324 2.63 10.80 2.56
C PHE A 324 3.28 12.01 1.88
N VAL A 325 4.23 11.77 0.98
CA VAL A 325 4.93 12.83 0.24
C VAL A 325 3.93 13.61 -0.64
N ALA A 326 3.03 12.92 -1.33
CA ALA A 326 2.01 13.53 -2.18
C ALA A 326 1.02 14.40 -1.38
N ALA A 327 0.56 13.92 -0.21
CA ALA A 327 -0.36 14.64 0.65
C ALA A 327 0.30 15.90 1.25
N ILE A 328 1.49 15.77 1.84
CA ILE A 328 2.22 16.88 2.50
C ILE A 328 2.63 17.96 1.49
N SER A 329 3.10 17.57 0.31
CA SER A 329 3.55 18.55 -0.70
C SER A 329 2.44 19.45 -1.23
N GLN A 330 1.18 19.03 -1.11
CA GLN A 330 0.04 19.69 -1.77
C GLN A 330 -1.07 20.11 -0.81
N ILE A 331 -0.98 19.76 0.48
CA ILE A 331 -1.99 20.11 1.48
C ILE A 331 -2.27 21.61 1.52
N ARG A 332 -1.23 22.44 1.50
CA ARG A 332 -1.36 23.90 1.59
C ARG A 332 -2.13 24.49 0.42
N GLN A 333 -1.81 24.06 -0.81
CA GLN A 333 -2.49 24.53 -2.01
C GLN A 333 -3.93 24.01 -2.09
N PHE A 334 -4.15 22.75 -1.71
CA PHE A 334 -5.47 22.16 -1.65
C PHE A 334 -6.37 22.89 -0.65
N LEU A 335 -5.86 23.19 0.55
CA LEU A 335 -6.57 23.97 1.58
C LEU A 335 -6.92 25.38 1.12
N ALA A 336 -5.96 26.10 0.51
CA ALA A 336 -6.21 27.45 0.01
C ALA A 336 -7.37 27.48 -1.01
N PHE A 337 -7.47 26.47 -1.87
CA PHE A 337 -8.56 26.32 -2.81
C PHE A 337 -9.88 25.92 -2.15
N MET A 338 -9.84 24.95 -1.23
CA MET A 338 -11.01 24.50 -0.45
C MET A 338 -11.68 25.66 0.28
N LEU A 339 -10.86 26.56 0.84
CA LEU A 339 -11.32 27.67 1.67
C LEU A 339 -11.70 28.90 0.84
N GLY A 340 -11.07 29.10 -0.34
CA GLY A 340 -11.47 30.07 -1.36
C GLY A 340 -11.95 31.42 -0.78
N GLY A 341 -13.07 31.95 -1.31
CA GLY A 341 -13.74 33.15 -0.78
C GLY A 341 -14.63 32.90 0.45
N ASN A 342 -14.80 31.64 0.87
CA ASN A 342 -15.55 31.29 2.08
C ASN A 342 -14.76 31.59 3.36
N CYS A 343 -13.47 31.89 3.20
CA CYS A 343 -12.60 32.45 4.22
C CYS A 343 -13.26 33.63 4.95
N ASP A 344 -13.98 34.51 4.26
CA ASP A 344 -14.64 35.67 4.88
C ASP A 344 -15.76 35.28 5.84
N ALA A 345 -16.53 34.25 5.48
CA ALA A 345 -17.60 33.72 6.33
C ALA A 345 -17.01 32.98 7.55
N LEU A 346 -15.97 32.18 7.34
CA LEU A 346 -15.30 31.43 8.40
C LEU A 346 -14.51 32.36 9.34
N ASN A 347 -13.91 33.43 8.81
CA ASN A 347 -13.18 34.44 9.57
C ASN A 347 -14.12 35.21 10.49
N ARG A 348 -15.36 35.53 10.06
CA ARG A 348 -16.37 36.14 10.95
C ARG A 348 -16.72 35.22 12.13
N THR A 349 -16.82 33.91 11.90
CA THR A 349 -17.12 32.94 12.96
C THR A 349 -15.90 32.69 13.86
N LEU A 350 -14.69 32.53 13.29
CA LEU A 350 -13.46 32.29 14.04
C LEU A 350 -12.96 33.53 14.79
N GLN A 351 -13.20 34.75 14.30
CA GLN A 351 -12.93 35.98 15.04
C GLN A 351 -13.77 36.12 16.31
N GLN A 352 -14.93 35.47 16.39
CA GLN A 352 -15.72 35.39 17.62
C GLN A 352 -15.08 34.44 18.66
N PHE A 353 -14.15 33.58 18.24
CA PHE A 353 -13.50 32.58 19.09
C PHE A 353 -12.06 32.94 19.51
N VAL A 354 -11.48 34.02 18.99
CA VAL A 354 -10.08 34.43 19.28
C VAL A 354 -10.06 35.78 20.00
N SER A 355 -9.60 35.79 21.25
CA SER A 355 -9.36 37.00 22.06
C SER A 355 -7.92 37.50 21.89
N GLY A 356 -7.62 38.21 20.80
CA GLY A 356 -6.29 38.84 20.62
C GLY A 356 -6.09 39.56 19.28
N PRO A 357 -5.17 40.53 19.19
CA PRO A 357 -4.87 41.22 17.95
C PRO A 357 -4.15 40.26 16.99
N LEU A 358 -4.83 39.86 15.92
CA LEU A 358 -4.25 39.09 14.83
C LEU A 358 -3.17 39.93 14.15
N SER A 359 -1.90 39.51 14.26
CA SER A 359 -0.81 40.14 13.51
C SER A 359 -1.08 39.98 12.02
N HIS A 360 -1.18 41.09 11.30
CA HIS A 360 -1.49 41.25 9.87
C HIS A 360 -0.56 40.54 8.86
N ALA A 361 0.20 39.51 9.26
CA ALA A 361 1.18 38.86 8.40
C ALA A 361 0.65 37.63 7.66
N HIS A 362 -0.48 37.03 8.04
CA HIS A 362 -1.04 35.83 7.38
C HIS A 362 -2.57 35.97 7.22
N ASP A 363 -3.04 36.50 6.10
CA ASP A 363 -4.47 36.67 5.73
C ASP A 363 -5.22 35.34 5.46
N LEU A 364 -4.69 34.20 5.90
CA LEU A 364 -5.32 32.89 5.74
C LEU A 364 -6.06 32.50 7.04
N CYS A 365 -7.37 32.29 6.93
CA CYS A 365 -8.22 31.76 8.00
C CYS A 365 -7.69 30.41 8.54
N PHE A 366 -7.05 29.65 7.65
CA PHE A 366 -6.42 28.37 7.95
C PHE A 366 -5.21 28.19 7.03
N ASP A 367 -4.03 28.03 7.61
CA ASP A 367 -2.80 27.66 6.89
C ASP A 367 -2.17 26.48 7.62
N VAL A 368 -1.46 25.61 6.90
CA VAL A 368 -0.84 24.41 7.48
C VAL A 368 0.57 24.29 6.96
N ASP A 369 1.53 24.24 7.88
CA ASP A 369 2.89 23.85 7.58
C ASP A 369 3.09 22.38 7.93
N SER A 370 3.70 21.61 7.03
CA SER A 370 3.84 20.16 7.21
C SER A 370 5.21 19.69 6.76
N SER A 371 5.80 18.79 7.56
CA SER A 371 7.12 18.24 7.33
C SER A 371 7.15 16.74 7.58
N LEU A 372 8.08 16.07 6.90
CA LEU A 372 8.35 14.65 7.08
C LEU A 372 9.25 14.47 8.30
N GLY A 373 8.88 13.55 9.19
CA GLY A 373 9.69 13.13 10.34
C GLY A 373 10.62 11.96 10.01
N ASP A 374 11.50 11.64 10.95
CA ASP A 374 12.51 10.57 10.82
C ASP A 374 11.89 9.18 10.58
N GLY A 375 10.67 8.95 11.06
CA GLY A 375 9.93 7.71 10.81
C GLY A 375 9.68 7.45 9.32
N CYS A 376 9.42 8.48 8.52
CA CYS A 376 9.29 8.34 7.06
C CYS A 376 10.59 7.89 6.41
N TRP A 377 11.72 8.46 6.83
CA TRP A 377 13.04 8.09 6.32
C TRP A 377 13.42 6.66 6.71
N LEU A 378 13.13 6.25 7.95
CA LEU A 378 13.33 4.86 8.39
C LEU A 378 12.48 3.87 7.58
N LEU A 379 11.21 4.19 7.34
CA LEU A 379 10.33 3.38 6.51
C LEU A 379 10.80 3.35 5.04
N ALA A 380 11.34 4.47 4.50
CA ALA A 380 11.92 4.51 3.17
C ALA A 380 13.16 3.61 3.05
N VAL A 381 14.04 3.62 4.05
CA VAL A 381 15.19 2.69 4.14
C VAL A 381 14.69 1.24 4.18
N CYS A 382 13.62 0.95 4.93
CA CYS A 382 13.00 -0.37 4.95
C CYS A 382 12.50 -0.78 3.54
N VAL A 383 11.81 0.09 2.82
CA VAL A 383 11.31 -0.17 1.46
C VAL A 383 12.47 -0.46 0.49
N VAL A 384 13.53 0.37 0.52
CA VAL A 384 14.70 0.18 -0.34
C VAL A 384 15.43 -1.11 0.01
N GLY A 385 15.69 -1.36 1.30
CA GLY A 385 16.41 -2.54 1.74
C GLY A 385 15.64 -3.85 1.50
N SER A 386 14.33 -3.87 1.75
CA SER A 386 13.49 -5.05 1.46
C SER A 386 13.38 -5.31 -0.05
N SER A 387 13.34 -4.27 -0.88
CA SER A 387 13.35 -4.39 -2.34
C SER A 387 14.69 -4.91 -2.86
N ALA A 388 15.82 -4.41 -2.33
CA ALA A 388 17.14 -4.92 -2.66
C ALA A 388 17.29 -6.40 -2.28
N CYS A 389 16.89 -6.78 -1.05
CA CYS A 389 16.89 -8.18 -0.62
C CYS A 389 16.01 -9.06 -1.51
N SER A 390 14.84 -8.56 -1.96
CA SER A 390 13.92 -9.33 -2.80
C SER A 390 14.56 -9.64 -4.15
N ARG A 391 15.30 -8.69 -4.73
CA ARG A 391 16.06 -8.91 -5.98
C ARG A 391 17.23 -9.87 -5.81
N ILE A 392 17.97 -9.79 -4.70
CA ILE A 392 19.04 -10.74 -4.38
C ILE A 392 18.46 -12.16 -4.24
N LEU A 393 17.32 -12.28 -3.56
CA LEU A 393 16.62 -13.56 -3.36
C LEU A 393 16.15 -14.16 -4.69
N ASP A 394 15.52 -13.35 -5.55
CA ASP A 394 15.06 -13.79 -6.88
C ASP A 394 16.23 -14.23 -7.77
N TYR A 395 17.34 -13.50 -7.73
CA TYR A 395 18.55 -13.87 -8.45
C TYR A 395 19.17 -15.17 -7.94
N ALA A 396 19.26 -15.34 -6.62
CA ALA A 396 19.73 -16.58 -6.01
C ALA A 396 18.83 -17.77 -6.36
N ALA A 397 17.50 -17.59 -6.29
CA ALA A 397 16.54 -18.62 -6.66
C ALA A 397 16.63 -19.01 -8.14
N ALA A 398 16.86 -18.05 -9.05
CA ALA A 398 17.05 -18.32 -10.46
C ALA A 398 18.30 -19.16 -10.74
N ILE A 399 19.43 -18.87 -10.07
CA ILE A 399 20.66 -19.66 -10.19
C ILE A 399 20.43 -21.10 -9.72
N VAL A 400 19.79 -21.26 -8.56
CA VAL A 400 19.52 -22.59 -7.99
C VAL A 400 18.59 -23.40 -8.92
N ARG A 401 17.57 -22.76 -9.50
CA ARG A 401 16.67 -23.43 -10.45
C ARG A 401 17.39 -23.87 -11.73
N GLU A 402 18.26 -23.04 -12.28
CA GLU A 402 19.05 -23.40 -13.47
C GLU A 402 19.98 -24.58 -13.20
N GLU A 403 20.49 -24.70 -11.98
CA GLU A 403 21.29 -25.85 -11.55
C GLU A 403 20.45 -27.14 -11.49
N ASP A 404 19.25 -27.08 -10.90
CA ASP A 404 18.32 -28.21 -10.84
C ASP A 404 17.92 -28.69 -12.26
N GLU A 405 17.60 -27.75 -13.16
CA GLU A 405 17.28 -28.06 -14.56
C GLU A 405 18.46 -28.70 -15.31
N ASN A 406 19.69 -28.21 -15.08
CA ASN A 406 20.87 -28.77 -15.71
C ASN A 406 21.23 -30.15 -15.17
N ALA A 407 21.11 -30.37 -13.85
CA ALA A 407 21.32 -31.68 -13.24
C ALA A 407 20.33 -32.72 -13.79
N TYR A 408 19.06 -32.35 -13.92
CA TYR A 408 18.03 -33.19 -14.52
C TYR A 408 18.34 -33.53 -15.98
N ARG A 409 18.72 -32.55 -16.81
CA ARG A 409 19.11 -32.79 -18.22
C ARG A 409 20.29 -33.75 -18.36
N VAL A 410 21.29 -33.63 -17.50
CA VAL A 410 22.45 -34.53 -17.50
C VAL A 410 22.01 -35.95 -17.10
N ALA A 411 21.20 -36.10 -16.04
CA ALA A 411 20.67 -37.39 -15.63
C ALA A 411 19.81 -38.06 -16.73
N SER A 412 18.94 -37.29 -17.39
CA SER A 412 18.12 -37.82 -18.49
C SER A 412 18.96 -38.22 -19.71
N SER A 413 20.03 -37.50 -20.02
CA SER A 413 20.93 -37.86 -21.11
C SER A 413 21.71 -39.16 -20.83
N LEU A 414 22.11 -39.39 -19.59
CA LEU A 414 22.81 -40.61 -19.17
C LEU A 414 21.85 -41.82 -19.14
N GLY A 415 20.60 -41.62 -18.72
CA GLY A 415 19.58 -42.67 -18.75
C GLY A 415 19.13 -43.06 -20.16
N ALA A 416 19.19 -42.14 -21.14
CA ALA A 416 18.87 -42.44 -22.53
C ALA A 416 19.93 -43.34 -23.21
N ASP A 417 21.21 -43.18 -22.85
CA ASP A 417 22.30 -44.01 -23.39
C ASP A 417 22.23 -45.48 -22.90
N ASP A 418 21.59 -45.74 -21.75
CA ASP A 418 21.38 -47.11 -21.23
C ASP A 418 20.15 -47.81 -21.84
N VAL A 419 19.20 -47.07 -22.42
CA VAL A 419 18.01 -47.65 -23.09
C VAL A 419 18.34 -48.13 -24.50
N ASP A 420 19.29 -47.50 -25.20
CA ASP A 420 19.71 -47.90 -26.56
C ASP A 420 20.49 -49.23 -26.60
N ASN A 421 20.83 -49.81 -25.45
CA ASN A 421 21.49 -51.12 -25.36
C ASN A 421 20.57 -52.30 -25.03
N ASN A 422 19.26 -52.08 -24.84
CA ASN A 422 18.38 -53.17 -24.39
C ASN A 422 17.04 -53.33 -25.13
N ASP A 423 16.84 -52.71 -26.29
CA ASP A 423 15.62 -52.91 -27.07
C ASP A 423 15.86 -53.53 -28.45
N SER A 424 16.06 -54.85 -28.44
CA SER A 424 15.80 -55.70 -29.59
C SER A 424 14.73 -56.75 -29.26
N SER A 425 13.53 -56.32 -28.87
CA SER A 425 12.36 -57.20 -28.99
C SER A 425 11.04 -56.45 -28.96
N HIS A 426 10.42 -56.39 -30.14
CA HIS A 426 8.98 -56.50 -30.38
C HIS A 426 8.03 -55.77 -29.41
N PHE A 427 7.33 -54.74 -29.90
CA PHE A 427 5.87 -54.71 -29.73
C PHE A 427 5.15 -53.95 -30.84
N GLU A 428 4.18 -54.64 -31.43
CA GLU A 428 3.27 -54.16 -32.47
C GLU A 428 2.26 -53.16 -31.88
N THR A 429 1.94 -52.13 -32.66
CA THR A 429 0.78 -51.26 -32.46
C THR A 429 -0.53 -52.05 -32.56
N PRO A 430 -1.53 -51.70 -31.74
CA PRO A 430 -2.89 -51.63 -32.28
C PRO A 430 -3.61 -50.33 -31.91
N LEU A 431 -3.99 -49.62 -32.99
CA LEU A 431 -5.16 -48.75 -33.22
C LEU A 431 -5.53 -47.64 -32.22
#